data_AF-A0A9D1AJH4-F1
#
_entry.id   AF-A0A9D1AJH4-F1
#
_cell.length_a   1.000
_cell.length_b   1.000
_cell.length_c   1.000
_cell.angle_alpha   90.00
_cell.angle_beta   90.00
_cell.angle_gamma   90.00
#
_symmetry.space_group_name_H-M   'P 1'
#
loop_
_entity.id
_entity.type
_entity.pdbx_description
1 polymer ?
#
loop_
_entity_poly.entity_id
_entity_poly.type
_entity_poly.pdbx_seq_one_letter_code
_entity_poly.pdbx_strand_id
1 'polypeptide(L)'
;TWLGAWNAIPPHRPSCLRTFLGKITRNLALKRLEKSAAQKRGSGEALLVLEELEQCLAAPEKVEQQVEDQIQAQRLAVVLEEFLRSLPGRARILFLRRYWYFCSIQEIAKQEGISEGAVKSSLFRTREKLRAKLQEEGLL
;
A
#
# COMPACT_ATOMS: atom_id res chain seq x y z
N THR A 1 -4.48 15.68 -10.11
CA THR A 1 -5.50 15.29 -9.12
C THR A 1 -6.89 15.74 -9.48
N TRP A 2 -7.14 17.06 -9.61
CA TRP A 2 -8.46 17.60 -9.97
C TRP A 2 -9.07 16.98 -11.24
N LEU A 3 -8.32 16.95 -12.34
CA LEU A 3 -8.77 16.33 -13.61
C LEU A 3 -9.10 14.83 -13.47
N GLY A 4 -8.36 14.09 -12.63
CA GLY A 4 -8.63 12.67 -12.39
C GLY A 4 -9.92 12.43 -11.61
N ALA A 5 -10.24 13.32 -10.65
CA ALA A 5 -11.51 13.27 -9.92
C ALA A 5 -12.69 13.67 -10.83
N TRP A 6 -12.50 14.72 -11.64
CA TRP A 6 -13.48 15.19 -12.62
C TRP A 6 -13.84 14.12 -13.65
N ASN A 7 -12.87 13.32 -14.09
CA ASN A 7 -13.13 12.24 -15.07
C ASN A 7 -13.77 10.99 -14.45
N ALA A 8 -13.67 10.80 -13.14
CA ALA A 8 -14.21 9.62 -12.45
C ALA A 8 -15.65 9.82 -11.93
N ILE A 9 -16.11 11.07 -11.85
CA ILE A 9 -17.47 11.47 -11.45
C ILE A 9 -18.12 12.06 -12.71
N PRO A 10 -19.26 11.54 -13.22
CA PRO A 10 -20.41 11.15 -12.41
C PRO A 10 -20.70 9.66 -12.11
N PRO A 11 -20.21 8.63 -12.83
CA PRO A 11 -20.70 7.27 -12.56
C PRO A 11 -20.27 6.76 -11.18
N HIS A 12 -19.16 7.28 -10.63
CA HIS A 12 -18.71 6.94 -9.29
C HIS A 12 -19.23 7.96 -8.25
N ARG A 13 -19.92 7.47 -7.20
CA ARG A 13 -20.43 8.27 -6.08
C ARG A 13 -19.70 7.88 -4.78
N PRO A 14 -18.56 8.50 -4.44
CA PRO A 14 -17.78 8.09 -3.27
C PRO A 14 -18.48 8.45 -1.96
N SER A 15 -18.56 7.49 -1.03
CA SER A 15 -19.09 7.69 0.33
C SER A 15 -18.17 8.55 1.21
N CYS A 16 -16.86 8.58 0.92
CA CYS A 16 -15.89 9.45 1.57
C CYS A 16 -14.98 10.13 0.53
N LEU A 17 -15.19 11.43 0.33
CA LEU A 17 -14.46 12.22 -0.68
C LEU A 17 -12.95 12.29 -0.39
N ARG A 18 -12.55 12.36 0.89
CA ARG A 18 -11.13 12.45 1.29
C ARG A 18 -10.36 11.19 0.87
N THR A 19 -10.90 10.00 1.15
CA THR A 19 -10.28 8.73 0.76
C THR A 19 -10.25 8.58 -0.75
N PHE A 20 -11.33 8.98 -1.43
CA PHE A 20 -11.43 8.95 -2.89
C PHE A 20 -10.36 9.82 -3.57
N LEU A 21 -10.23 11.08 -3.15
CA LEU A 21 -9.20 11.99 -3.67
C LEU A 21 -7.79 11.53 -3.30
N GLY A 22 -7.59 10.95 -2.11
CA GLY A 22 -6.33 10.35 -1.69
C GLY A 22 -5.89 9.23 -2.64
N LYS A 23 -6.80 8.31 -2.99
CA LYS A 23 -6.55 7.23 -3.95
C LYS A 23 -6.17 7.78 -5.34
N ILE A 24 -6.91 8.75 -5.85
CA ILE A 24 -6.62 9.36 -7.16
C ILE A 24 -5.26 10.06 -7.14
N THR A 25 -4.96 10.81 -6.09
CA THR A 25 -3.68 11.52 -5.94
C THR A 25 -2.52 10.55 -5.89
N ARG A 26 -2.62 9.50 -5.05
CA ARG A 26 -1.61 8.44 -4.94
C ARG A 26 -1.39 7.76 -6.29
N ASN A 27 -2.45 7.34 -6.97
CA ASN A 27 -2.34 6.64 -8.25
C ASN A 27 -1.69 7.52 -9.33
N LEU A 28 -2.00 8.81 -9.37
CA LEU A 28 -1.34 9.74 -10.29
C LEU A 28 0.13 9.96 -9.95
N ALA A 29 0.48 10.03 -8.66
CA ALA A 29 1.86 10.16 -8.21
C ALA A 29 2.68 8.91 -8.56
N LEU A 30 2.13 7.71 -8.33
CA LEU A 30 2.77 6.44 -8.68
C LEU A 30 3.01 6.31 -10.18
N LYS A 31 2.00 6.61 -11.02
CA LYS A 31 2.16 6.61 -12.48
C LYS A 31 3.25 7.57 -12.96
N ARG A 32 3.40 8.73 -12.30
CA ARG A 32 4.49 9.67 -12.59
C ARG A 32 5.84 9.10 -12.18
N LEU A 33 5.91 8.47 -11.01
CA LEU A 33 7.11 7.84 -10.48
C LEU A 33 7.59 6.68 -11.38
N GLU A 34 6.69 5.80 -11.84
CA GLU A 34 6.99 4.76 -12.82
C GLU A 34 7.57 5.34 -14.11
N LYS A 35 6.93 6.39 -14.64
CA LYS A 35 7.40 7.09 -15.85
C LYS A 35 8.79 7.72 -15.67
N SER A 36 9.10 8.25 -14.50
CA SER A 36 10.44 8.81 -14.20
C SER A 36 11.49 7.74 -13.88
N ALA A 37 11.11 6.64 -13.23
CA ALA A 37 12.00 5.53 -12.91
C ALA A 37 12.48 4.81 -14.19
N ALA A 38 11.60 4.69 -15.19
CA ALA A 38 11.95 4.23 -16.54
C ALA A 38 13.04 5.10 -17.21
N GLN A 39 13.26 6.34 -16.74
CA GLN A 39 14.28 7.27 -17.23
C GLN A 39 15.59 7.25 -16.41
N LYS A 40 15.81 6.23 -15.55
CA LYS A 40 17.05 5.94 -14.80
C LYS A 40 17.58 7.09 -13.92
N ARG A 41 16.72 7.81 -13.19
CA ARG A 41 17.16 8.76 -12.15
C ARG A 41 16.25 8.73 -10.92
N GLY A 42 16.81 8.36 -9.77
CA GLY A 42 16.27 8.65 -8.44
C GLY A 42 15.42 7.54 -7.81
N SER A 43 16.05 6.75 -6.95
CA SER A 43 15.42 5.89 -5.96
C SER A 43 14.98 6.74 -4.76
N GLY A 44 13.67 6.89 -4.57
CA GLY A 44 13.07 7.61 -3.42
C GLY A 44 12.45 6.67 -2.38
N GLU A 45 11.85 7.22 -1.33
CA GLU A 45 11.14 6.46 -0.27
C GLU A 45 10.11 5.46 -0.82
N ALA A 46 9.49 5.77 -1.96
CA ALA A 46 8.53 4.86 -2.60
C ALA A 46 9.18 3.51 -3.00
N LEU A 47 10.43 3.51 -3.49
CA LEU A 47 11.14 2.27 -3.84
C LEU A 47 11.43 1.45 -2.57
N LEU A 48 11.93 2.09 -1.52
CA LEU A 48 12.24 1.43 -0.24
C LEU A 48 10.99 0.79 0.38
N VAL A 49 9.86 1.49 0.34
CA VAL A 49 8.57 0.97 0.82
C VAL A 49 8.10 -0.22 -0.02
N LEU A 50 8.33 -0.20 -1.34
CA LEU A 50 7.99 -1.31 -2.22
C LEU A 50 8.90 -2.53 -1.96
N GLU A 51 10.21 -2.35 -1.83
CA GLU A 51 11.16 -3.40 -1.46
C GLU A 51 10.79 -4.05 -0.10
N GLU A 52 10.38 -3.25 0.88
CA GLU A 52 9.85 -3.75 2.16
C GLU A 52 8.59 -4.63 2.00
N LEU A 53 7.71 -4.29 1.05
CA LEU A 53 6.50 -5.07 0.76
C LEU A 53 6.80 -6.31 -0.07
N GLU A 54 7.73 -6.24 -1.02
CA GLU A 54 8.18 -7.40 -1.80
C GLU A 54 8.75 -8.49 -0.90
N GLN A 55 9.43 -8.15 0.20
CA GLN A 55 9.86 -9.15 1.19
C GLN A 55 8.68 -9.90 1.86
N CYS A 56 7.46 -9.34 1.80
CA CYS A 56 6.24 -9.94 2.33
C CYS A 56 5.45 -10.72 1.28
N LEU A 57 5.65 -10.41 0.00
CA LEU A 57 4.92 -10.99 -1.12
C LEU A 57 5.83 -11.99 -1.83
N ALA A 58 5.46 -13.27 -1.86
CA ALA A 58 6.19 -14.26 -2.64
C ALA A 58 6.18 -13.82 -4.10
N ALA A 59 7.35 -13.90 -4.74
CA ALA A 59 7.51 -13.46 -6.13
C ALA A 59 6.56 -14.25 -7.04
N PRO A 60 5.73 -13.61 -7.88
CA PRO A 60 4.87 -14.34 -8.79
C PRO A 60 5.69 -14.88 -9.97
N GLU A 61 5.67 -16.21 -10.13
CA GLU A 61 5.98 -16.83 -11.42
C GLU A 61 4.84 -16.56 -12.40
N LYS A 62 5.21 -15.90 -13.50
CA LYS A 62 4.65 -15.91 -14.86
C LYS A 62 3.16 -15.54 -15.09
N VAL A 63 3.09 -14.48 -15.92
CA VAL A 63 2.11 -14.13 -16.96
C VAL A 63 1.37 -15.34 -17.54
N GLU A 64 0.04 -15.37 -17.36
CA GLU A 64 -1.01 -15.67 -18.37
C GLU A 64 -2.35 -15.99 -17.68
N GLN A 65 -3.21 -14.99 -17.37
CA GLN A 65 -4.70 -15.06 -17.39
C GLN A 65 -5.35 -13.80 -16.73
N GLN A 66 -5.72 -12.81 -17.53
CA GLN A 66 -6.27 -11.52 -17.04
C GLN A 66 -7.54 -11.63 -16.16
N VAL A 67 -8.37 -12.67 -16.35
CA VAL A 67 -9.59 -12.87 -15.54
C VAL A 67 -9.23 -13.47 -14.18
N GLU A 68 -8.30 -14.42 -14.15
CA GLU A 68 -7.80 -15.03 -12.92
C GLU A 68 -7.05 -14.00 -12.08
N ASP A 69 -6.26 -13.13 -12.72
CA ASP A 69 -5.60 -11.99 -12.09
C ASP A 69 -6.59 -11.02 -11.41
N GLN A 70 -7.75 -10.77 -12.02
CA GLN A 70 -8.78 -9.90 -11.44
C GLN A 70 -9.42 -10.53 -10.19
N ILE A 71 -9.72 -11.83 -10.25
CA ILE A 71 -10.30 -12.58 -9.12
C ILE A 71 -9.29 -12.66 -7.98
N GLN A 72 -8.03 -12.94 -8.29
CA GLN A 72 -6.90 -12.94 -7.34
C GLN A 72 -6.74 -11.55 -6.70
N ALA A 73 -6.75 -10.47 -7.49
CA ALA A 73 -6.66 -9.11 -6.98
C ALA A 73 -7.85 -8.72 -6.07
N GLN A 74 -9.06 -9.16 -6.41
CA GLN A 74 -10.24 -8.95 -5.55
C GLN A 74 -10.11 -9.71 -4.22
N ARG A 75 -9.69 -10.98 -4.28
CA ARG A 75 -9.46 -11.81 -3.09
C ARG A 75 -8.38 -11.20 -2.20
N LEU A 76 -7.26 -10.78 -2.79
CA LEU A 76 -6.20 -10.07 -2.08
C LEU A 76 -6.70 -8.78 -1.42
N ALA A 77 -7.55 -8.00 -2.10
CA ALA A 77 -8.13 -6.79 -1.52
C ALA A 77 -8.99 -7.10 -0.29
N VAL A 78 -9.82 -8.15 -0.34
CA VAL A 78 -10.64 -8.58 0.82
C VAL A 78 -9.74 -9.00 1.98
N VAL A 79 -8.74 -9.85 1.73
CA VAL A 79 -7.79 -10.30 2.76
C VAL A 79 -7.03 -9.13 3.38
N LEU A 80 -6.57 -8.16 2.57
CA LEU A 80 -5.91 -6.96 3.07
C LEU A 80 -6.85 -6.07 3.89
N GLU A 81 -8.12 -5.92 3.50
CA GLU A 81 -9.10 -5.17 4.27
C GLU A 81 -9.35 -5.81 5.65
N GLU A 82 -9.56 -7.13 5.69
CA GLU A 82 -9.75 -7.88 6.92
C GLU A 82 -8.51 -7.84 7.81
N PHE A 83 -7.32 -8.01 7.22
CA PHE A 83 -6.05 -7.87 7.91
C PHE A 83 -5.91 -6.48 8.53
N LEU A 84 -6.15 -5.41 7.76
CA LEU A 84 -6.09 -4.05 8.29
C LEU A 84 -7.11 -3.87 9.42
N ARG A 85 -8.33 -4.40 9.29
CA ARG A 85 -9.37 -4.36 10.34
C ARG A 85 -8.98 -5.11 11.61
N SER A 86 -8.16 -6.17 11.52
CA SER A 86 -7.71 -6.93 12.68
C SER A 86 -6.55 -6.26 13.44
N LEU A 87 -5.82 -5.34 12.81
CA LEU A 87 -4.71 -4.64 13.46
C LEU A 87 -5.18 -3.67 14.55
N PRO A 88 -4.44 -3.56 15.68
CA PRO A 88 -4.63 -2.49 16.65
C PRO A 88 -4.52 -1.12 15.98
N GLY A 89 -5.31 -0.14 16.44
CA GLY A 89 -5.42 1.18 15.80
C GLY A 89 -4.08 1.85 15.51
N ARG A 90 -3.15 1.82 16.48
CA ARG A 90 -1.79 2.38 16.30
C ARG A 90 -1.00 1.65 15.22
N ALA A 91 -0.96 0.31 15.27
CA ALA A 91 -0.23 -0.49 14.27
C ALA A 91 -0.80 -0.27 12.86
N ARG A 92 -2.14 -0.16 12.73
CA ARG A 92 -2.81 0.17 11.47
C ARG A 92 -2.40 1.54 10.93
N ILE A 93 -2.33 2.56 11.79
CA ILE A 93 -1.89 3.91 11.40
C ILE A 93 -0.45 3.86 10.88
N LEU A 94 0.47 3.24 11.60
CA LEU A 94 1.87 3.12 11.18
C LEU A 94 1.98 2.40 9.83
N PHE A 95 1.24 1.29 9.67
CA PHE A 95 1.21 0.51 8.44
C PHE A 95 0.67 1.32 7.25
N LEU A 96 -0.46 2.03 7.42
CA LEU A 96 -1.01 2.88 6.36
C LEU A 96 -0.09 4.05 6.03
N ARG A 97 0.51 4.71 7.02
CA ARG A 97 1.49 5.78 6.75
C ARG A 97 2.68 5.28 5.94
N ARG A 98 3.25 4.12 6.31
CA ARG A 98 4.37 3.55 5.57
C ARG A 98 3.97 3.11 4.16
N TYR A 99 2.94 2.26 4.03
CA TYR A 99 2.65 1.57 2.76
C TYR A 99 1.63 2.27 1.87
N TRP A 100 0.68 3.00 2.45
CA TRP A 100 -0.33 3.75 1.69
C TRP A 100 0.09 5.21 1.41
N TYR A 101 0.82 5.85 2.32
CA TYR A 101 1.25 7.24 2.14
C TYR A 101 2.74 7.40 1.81
N PHE A 102 3.52 6.32 1.81
CA PHE A 102 4.97 6.35 1.53
C PHE A 102 5.76 7.26 2.47
N CYS A 103 5.29 7.46 3.71
CA CYS A 103 6.01 8.25 4.69
C CYS A 103 7.30 7.56 5.12
N SER A 104 8.35 8.34 5.37
CA SER A 104 9.60 7.83 5.93
C SER A 104 9.40 7.40 7.39
N ILE A 105 10.26 6.52 7.89
CA ILE A 105 10.21 6.10 9.30
C ILE A 105 10.36 7.32 10.24
N GLN A 106 11.20 8.28 9.87
CA GLN A 106 11.42 9.51 10.61
C GLN A 106 10.16 10.39 10.65
N GLU A 107 9.46 10.54 9.52
CA GLU A 107 8.21 11.30 9.45
C GLU A 107 7.12 10.67 10.33
N ILE A 108 7.00 9.35 10.27
CA ILE A 108 6.04 8.59 11.08
C ILE A 108 6.36 8.73 12.57
N ALA A 109 7.63 8.56 12.95
CA ALA A 109 8.10 8.71 14.33
C ALA A 109 7.75 10.10 14.89
N LYS A 110 8.02 11.15 14.11
CA LYS A 110 7.70 12.54 14.46
C LYS A 110 6.20 12.78 14.60
N GLN A 111 5.38 12.29 13.67
CA GLN A 111 3.94 12.50 13.68
C GLN A 111 3.21 11.74 14.80
N GLU A 112 3.72 10.56 15.17
CA GLU A 112 3.09 9.66 16.14
C GLU A 112 3.74 9.72 17.53
N GLY A 113 4.71 10.62 17.72
CA GLY A 113 5.37 10.89 19.01
C GLY A 113 6.13 9.70 19.59
N ILE A 114 6.77 8.87 18.75
CA ILE A 114 7.52 7.67 19.17
C ILE A 114 8.89 7.59 18.52
N SER A 115 9.77 6.75 19.07
CA SER A 115 11.08 6.51 18.48
C SER A 115 10.98 5.78 17.14
N GLU A 116 11.95 6.04 16.26
CA GLU A 116 12.07 5.29 14.99
C GLU A 116 12.21 3.78 15.22
N GLY A 117 12.87 3.37 16.30
CA GLY A 117 12.97 1.97 16.70
C GLY A 117 11.60 1.34 16.97
N ALA A 118 10.71 2.04 17.69
CA ALA A 118 9.36 1.57 17.94
C ALA A 118 8.53 1.46 16.65
N VAL A 119 8.69 2.42 15.71
CA VAL A 119 8.07 2.36 14.39
C VAL A 119 8.56 1.13 13.61
N LYS A 120 9.88 0.95 13.50
CA LYS A 120 10.51 -0.19 12.81
C LYS A 120 10.03 -1.53 13.38
N SER A 121 10.04 -1.70 14.70
CA SER A 121 9.58 -2.93 15.35
C SER A 121 8.08 -3.18 15.12
N SER A 122 7.25 -2.14 15.17
CA SER A 122 5.81 -2.29 14.90
C SER A 122 5.55 -2.67 13.44
N LEU A 123 6.23 -2.04 12.49
CA LEU A 123 6.09 -2.34 11.07
C LEU A 123 6.57 -3.76 10.76
N PHE A 124 7.72 -4.17 11.29
CA PHE A 124 8.24 -5.53 11.15
C PHE A 124 7.23 -6.58 11.63
N ARG A 125 6.73 -6.46 12.87
CA ARG A 125 5.73 -7.39 13.42
C ARG A 125 4.44 -7.41 12.60
N THR A 126 4.05 -6.27 12.03
CA THR A 126 2.85 -6.17 11.20
C THR A 126 3.05 -6.85 9.85
N ARG A 127 4.23 -6.71 9.23
CA ARG A 127 4.60 -7.41 7.99
C ARG A 127 4.63 -8.92 8.19
N GLU A 128 5.22 -9.41 9.28
CA GLU A 128 5.22 -10.85 9.59
C GLU A 128 3.80 -11.41 9.73
N LYS A 129 2.90 -10.68 10.39
CA LYS A 129 1.49 -11.06 10.48
C LYS A 129 0.78 -11.06 9.13
N LEU A 130 1.07 -10.07 8.28
CA LEU A 130 0.52 -10.02 6.93
C LEU A 130 0.99 -11.23 6.11
N ARG A 131 2.29 -11.55 6.17
CA ARG A 131 2.87 -12.72 5.51
C ARG A 131 2.19 -14.02 5.95
N ALA A 132 2.07 -14.24 7.26
CA ALA A 132 1.38 -15.42 7.79
C ALA A 132 -0.07 -15.49 7.31
N LYS A 133 -0.81 -14.36 7.33
CA LYS A 133 -2.20 -14.32 6.87
C LYS A 133 -2.33 -14.64 5.38
N LEU A 134 -1.42 -14.14 4.54
CA LEU A 134 -1.44 -14.42 3.11
C LEU A 134 -1.10 -15.89 2.81
N GLN A 135 -0.21 -16.52 3.60
CA GLN A 135 0.06 -17.97 3.51
C GLN A 135 -1.15 -18.82 3.90
N GLU A 136 -1.84 -18.46 4.98
CA GLU A 136 -3.07 -19.16 5.42
C GLU A 136 -4.16 -19.13 4.34
N GLU A 137 -4.28 -18.01 3.61
CA GLU A 137 -5.26 -17.84 2.55
C GLU A 137 -4.84 -18.50 1.21
N GLY A 138 -3.62 -19.07 1.13
CA GLY A 138 -3.07 -19.66 -0.09
C GLY A 138 -2.81 -18.62 -1.19
N LEU A 139 -2.51 -17.38 -0.79
CA LEU A 139 -2.11 -16.28 -1.69
C LEU A 139 -0.58 -16.12 -1.75
N LEU A 140 0.16 -17.03 -1.09
CA LEU A 140 1.62 -17.14 -1.03
C LEU A 140 2.07 -18.60 -1.10
#